data_AF-A0A2I2GB97-F1
#
_entry.id   AF-A0A2I2GB97-F1
#
_cell.length_a   1.000
_cell.length_b   1.000
_cell.length_c   1.000
_cell.angle_alpha   90.00
_cell.angle_beta   90.00
_cell.angle_gamma   90.00
#
_symmetry.space_group_name_H-M   'P 1'
#
loop_
_entity.id
_entity.type
_entity.pdbx_description
1 polymer ?
#
loop_
_entity_poly.entity_id
_entity_poly.type
_entity_poly.pdbx_seq_one_letter_code
_entity_poly.pdbx_strand_id
1 'polypeptide(L)'
;MVRTRAKRKMKQQDPPQRVGKNDEGHDDGHHHDDCPKDDHDDHGGDPDGDPDGDNHGDDNDPGRTRSSSPKRSRRQDDTPHDSTRTHLVEAWKSHRQMHHRFMEYYTGCGEDNCRTADPVKDMQDNMQRLYSAVNAWALEFALRPEECADLTSDQKRAIVASLEGQCLQEEWDTLHKLCPTQMCHSFHVFFIEALVIRDIFSVIVENPFWYFDGKLNPQDEGLGDFGARLQYLFERFAQTHEIRASAWLTETMRLANAVRPLQVHNPELGQHHEACRNDTASGFAKSMLESEPLKFLLKKLKSPEQEEGRLIGLVTAYREAARCTTENLQLCQGIPRIRRSLAQIGETYSETSPFADAHPLNCRPENDYETTLLNGRRILLVMHPSVDIRMPKKSYPGCTTVEKAQVVVEDPDAESENNPQRSYTEEALFF
;
A
#
# COMPACT_ATOMS: atom_id res chain seq x y z
N MET A 1 52.42 -25.23 14.86
CA MET A 1 52.06 -25.95 13.63
C MET A 1 51.02 -25.13 12.88
N VAL A 2 51.44 -24.54 11.77
CA VAL A 2 50.66 -23.63 10.92
C VAL A 2 49.77 -24.46 9.98
N ARG A 3 48.47 -24.16 9.92
CA ARG A 3 47.60 -24.56 8.81
C ARG A 3 46.78 -23.37 8.32
N THR A 4 47.31 -22.77 7.26
CA THR A 4 46.69 -21.83 6.34
C THR A 4 45.46 -22.43 5.66
N ARG A 5 44.34 -21.68 5.63
CA ARG A 5 43.18 -21.99 4.77
C ARG A 5 43.00 -20.87 3.74
N ALA A 6 42.89 -21.31 2.49
CA ALA A 6 43.01 -20.51 1.28
C ALA A 6 41.82 -19.57 1.03
N LYS A 7 42.13 -18.35 0.55
CA LYS A 7 41.19 -17.38 0.00
C LYS A 7 40.80 -17.79 -1.42
N ARG A 8 39.50 -18.00 -1.67
CA ARG A 8 38.95 -18.24 -3.02
C ARG A 8 38.52 -16.88 -3.60
N LYS A 9 39.21 -16.42 -4.65
CA LYS A 9 38.88 -15.20 -5.38
C LYS A 9 37.59 -15.41 -6.18
N MET A 10 36.56 -14.60 -5.89
CA MET A 10 35.40 -14.44 -6.77
C MET A 10 35.80 -13.51 -7.93
N LYS A 11 35.49 -13.96 -9.14
CA LYS A 11 35.78 -13.30 -10.41
C LYS A 11 34.59 -12.34 -10.67
N GLN A 12 34.84 -11.04 -10.72
CA GLN A 12 33.87 -10.06 -11.24
C GLN A 12 33.60 -10.39 -12.73
N GLN A 13 32.31 -10.50 -13.08
CA GLN A 13 31.85 -10.49 -14.46
C GLN A 13 31.37 -9.08 -14.76
N ASP A 14 31.94 -8.47 -15.80
CA ASP A 14 31.51 -7.18 -16.34
C ASP A 14 30.11 -7.30 -16.98
N PRO A 15 29.24 -6.29 -16.81
CA PRO A 15 27.97 -6.23 -17.52
C PRO A 15 28.20 -5.83 -19.00
N PRO A 16 27.34 -6.29 -19.94
CA PRO A 16 27.51 -6.00 -21.35
C PRO A 16 27.17 -4.54 -21.68
N GLN A 17 28.12 -3.88 -22.34
CA GLN A 17 27.95 -2.59 -23.00
C GLN A 17 26.86 -2.69 -24.08
N ARG A 18 25.85 -1.80 -24.01
CA ARG A 18 24.94 -1.54 -25.14
C ARG A 18 25.35 -0.22 -25.79
N VAL A 19 25.85 -0.34 -27.02
CA VAL A 19 26.19 0.76 -27.91
C VAL A 19 24.90 1.34 -28.51
N GLY A 20 24.91 2.65 -28.70
CA GLY A 20 23.73 3.49 -28.90
C GLY A 20 23.10 3.47 -30.29
N LYS A 21 22.06 4.30 -30.43
CA LYS A 21 21.80 5.10 -31.62
C LYS A 21 20.90 6.28 -31.25
N ASN A 22 21.36 7.45 -31.66
CA ASN A 22 20.61 8.70 -31.71
C ASN A 22 19.49 8.58 -32.75
N ASP A 23 18.42 9.36 -32.57
CA ASP A 23 17.83 10.14 -33.67
C ASP A 23 17.02 11.31 -33.08
N GLU A 24 17.31 12.49 -33.62
CA GLU A 24 16.62 13.76 -33.40
C GLU A 24 15.32 13.81 -34.22
N GLY A 25 14.33 14.58 -33.78
CA GLY A 25 13.29 15.08 -34.70
C GLY A 25 11.89 15.28 -34.11
N HIS A 26 11.62 16.54 -33.72
CA HIS A 26 10.46 17.35 -34.14
C HIS A 26 9.02 16.81 -34.05
N ASP A 27 8.18 17.57 -33.34
CA ASP A 27 7.03 18.34 -33.87
C ASP A 27 5.70 18.17 -33.12
N ASP A 28 4.95 19.27 -33.16
CA ASP A 28 3.78 19.70 -32.40
C ASP A 28 2.53 18.81 -32.54
N GLY A 29 1.67 18.88 -31.53
CA GLY A 29 0.33 18.29 -31.60
C GLY A 29 -0.54 18.54 -30.39
N HIS A 30 -1.14 19.73 -30.30
CA HIS A 30 -2.34 19.99 -29.51
C HIS A 30 -3.43 18.93 -29.80
N HIS A 31 -3.97 18.28 -28.77
CA HIS A 31 -5.31 17.68 -28.80
C HIS A 31 -6.09 18.06 -27.54
N HIS A 32 -7.17 18.80 -27.78
CA HIS A 32 -8.32 18.96 -26.89
C HIS A 32 -9.06 17.62 -26.82
N ASP A 33 -9.30 17.11 -25.62
CA ASP A 33 -10.31 16.08 -25.39
C ASP A 33 -11.46 16.69 -24.59
N ASP A 34 -12.51 17.05 -25.32
CA ASP A 34 -13.84 17.34 -24.81
C ASP A 34 -14.52 16.03 -24.39
N CYS A 35 -14.85 15.88 -23.12
CA CYS A 35 -15.76 14.84 -22.63
C CYS A 35 -17.20 15.16 -23.08
N PRO A 36 -17.92 14.24 -23.75
CA PRO A 36 -19.34 14.41 -24.00
C PRO A 36 -20.14 14.24 -22.71
N LYS A 37 -21.15 15.10 -22.55
CA LYS A 37 -22.21 14.95 -21.55
C LYS A 37 -23.22 13.93 -22.07
N ASP A 38 -23.42 12.86 -21.33
CA ASP A 38 -24.51 11.91 -21.56
C ASP A 38 -25.78 12.44 -20.89
N ASP A 39 -26.66 13.02 -21.70
CA ASP A 39 -28.06 13.26 -21.37
C ASP A 39 -28.84 11.97 -21.67
N HIS A 40 -29.23 11.24 -20.62
CA HIS A 40 -30.18 10.14 -20.73
C HIS A 40 -31.58 10.62 -20.33
N ASP A 41 -32.37 10.92 -21.36
CA ASP A 41 -33.81 11.10 -21.25
C ASP A 41 -34.53 9.75 -21.10
N ASP A 42 -35.47 9.80 -20.16
CA ASP A 42 -36.39 8.79 -19.68
C ASP A 42 -37.59 8.66 -20.65
N HIS A 43 -37.78 7.50 -21.27
CA HIS A 43 -39.07 7.12 -21.87
C HIS A 43 -39.29 5.61 -21.81
N GLY A 44 -40.26 5.23 -20.96
CA GLY A 44 -40.83 3.90 -20.89
C GLY A 44 -41.74 3.54 -22.07
N GLY A 45 -42.07 2.25 -22.13
CA GLY A 45 -43.12 1.72 -23.00
C GLY A 45 -42.94 0.24 -23.31
N ASP A 46 -43.49 -0.63 -22.45
CA ASP A 46 -44.02 -1.93 -22.90
C ASP A 46 -45.18 -1.66 -23.87
N PRO A 47 -45.40 -2.53 -24.88
CA PRO A 47 -46.43 -3.54 -24.68
C PRO A 47 -46.22 -4.90 -25.38
N ASP A 48 -46.96 -5.87 -24.86
CA ASP A 48 -47.23 -7.22 -25.32
C ASP A 48 -47.51 -7.40 -26.82
N GLY A 49 -47.18 -8.59 -27.35
CA GLY A 49 -47.77 -9.07 -28.59
C GLY A 49 -47.09 -10.28 -29.25
N ASP A 50 -47.36 -11.49 -28.76
CA ASP A 50 -47.40 -12.68 -29.62
C ASP A 50 -48.68 -12.62 -30.49
N PRO A 51 -48.64 -13.06 -31.75
CA PRO A 51 -49.33 -14.31 -32.03
C PRO A 51 -48.71 -15.19 -33.14
N ASP A 52 -49.17 -16.44 -33.09
CA ASP A 52 -49.03 -17.58 -33.99
C ASP A 52 -48.94 -17.29 -35.51
N GLY A 53 -48.21 -18.17 -36.21
CA GLY A 53 -48.20 -18.24 -37.65
C GLY A 53 -47.67 -19.57 -38.18
N ASP A 54 -48.54 -20.57 -38.22
CA ASP A 54 -48.42 -21.76 -39.06
C ASP A 54 -48.21 -21.35 -40.54
N ASN A 55 -47.29 -22.00 -41.25
CA ASN A 55 -47.49 -22.21 -42.68
C ASN A 55 -46.81 -23.49 -43.21
N HIS A 56 -47.65 -24.32 -43.82
CA HIS A 56 -47.32 -25.47 -44.64
C HIS A 56 -46.67 -25.06 -45.98
N GLY A 57 -45.87 -25.96 -46.55
CA GLY A 57 -45.41 -25.86 -47.94
C GLY A 57 -44.57 -27.07 -48.35
N ASP A 58 -45.26 -28.13 -48.77
CA ASP A 58 -44.72 -29.23 -49.58
C ASP A 58 -44.08 -28.70 -50.87
N ASP A 59 -42.99 -29.32 -51.34
CA ASP A 59 -42.92 -29.72 -52.75
C ASP A 59 -41.86 -30.79 -53.06
N ASN A 60 -42.26 -31.62 -54.02
CA ASN A 60 -41.71 -32.90 -54.43
C ASN A 60 -40.41 -32.79 -55.25
N ASP A 61 -39.50 -33.76 -55.07
CA ASP A 61 -38.51 -34.14 -56.10
C ASP A 61 -38.33 -35.66 -56.15
N PRO A 62 -38.73 -36.35 -57.25
CA PRO A 62 -38.49 -37.77 -57.41
C PRO A 62 -37.33 -38.02 -58.38
N GLY A 63 -36.27 -38.63 -57.86
CA GLY A 63 -35.54 -39.64 -58.61
C GLY A 63 -34.03 -39.49 -58.65
N ARG A 64 -33.34 -40.30 -57.82
CA ARG A 64 -32.15 -41.02 -58.30
C ARG A 64 -31.76 -42.21 -57.42
N THR A 65 -32.06 -43.38 -57.97
CA THR A 65 -31.29 -44.64 -57.98
C THR A 65 -30.34 -44.96 -56.81
N ARG A 66 -30.78 -45.99 -56.06
CA ARG A 66 -30.03 -47.09 -55.43
C ARG A 66 -28.51 -47.12 -55.68
N SER A 67 -27.74 -47.00 -54.60
CA SER A 67 -26.47 -47.70 -54.45
C SER A 67 -26.38 -48.31 -53.05
N SER A 68 -25.97 -49.56 -53.05
CA SER A 68 -25.83 -50.51 -51.95
C SER A 68 -24.89 -50.06 -50.83
N SER A 69 -25.25 -50.50 -49.63
CA SER A 69 -24.62 -50.32 -48.32
C SER A 69 -23.09 -50.51 -48.29
N PRO A 70 -22.44 -49.94 -47.27
CA PRO A 70 -21.96 -50.80 -46.20
C PRO A 70 -22.48 -50.36 -44.82
N LYS A 71 -22.81 -51.36 -44.01
CA LYS A 71 -23.24 -51.25 -42.60
C LYS A 71 -22.30 -50.32 -41.83
N ARG A 72 -22.73 -49.09 -41.58
CA ARG A 72 -22.12 -48.21 -40.58
C ARG A 72 -22.57 -48.71 -39.21
N SER A 73 -21.64 -49.37 -38.51
CA SER A 73 -21.73 -49.62 -37.08
C SER A 73 -22.19 -48.33 -36.40
N ARG A 74 -23.37 -48.41 -35.78
CA ARG A 74 -23.89 -47.42 -34.85
C ARG A 74 -22.95 -47.44 -33.65
N ARG A 75 -21.84 -46.71 -33.74
CA ARG A 75 -21.11 -46.28 -32.54
C ARG A 75 -22.11 -45.43 -31.77
N GLN A 76 -22.53 -45.94 -30.62
CA GLN A 76 -23.03 -45.10 -29.55
C GLN A 76 -21.94 -44.06 -29.31
N ASP A 77 -22.14 -42.85 -29.81
CA ASP A 77 -21.51 -41.67 -29.22
C ASP A 77 -22.20 -41.47 -27.87
N ASP A 78 -21.83 -42.33 -26.92
CA ASP A 78 -21.93 -42.01 -25.50
C ASP A 78 -20.87 -40.93 -25.27
N THR A 79 -21.16 -39.69 -25.66
CA THR A 79 -20.42 -38.54 -25.16
C THR A 79 -20.87 -38.30 -23.72
N PRO A 80 -20.08 -38.66 -22.69
CA PRO A 80 -20.41 -38.39 -21.29
C PRO A 80 -20.18 -36.91 -20.93
N HIS A 81 -19.90 -36.08 -21.95
CA HIS A 81 -19.27 -34.78 -21.79
C HIS A 81 -20.21 -33.72 -21.21
N ASP A 82 -21.53 -33.88 -21.37
CA ASP A 82 -22.52 -32.88 -20.97
C ASP A 82 -22.94 -33.02 -19.50
N SER A 83 -23.01 -34.25 -18.99
CA SER A 83 -23.28 -34.53 -17.57
C SER A 83 -22.11 -34.05 -16.68
N THR A 84 -20.86 -34.34 -17.07
CA THR A 84 -19.68 -33.89 -16.32
C THR A 84 -19.56 -32.36 -16.32
N ARG A 85 -19.88 -31.70 -17.44
CA ARG A 85 -19.86 -30.22 -17.53
C ARG A 85 -20.93 -29.59 -16.63
N THR A 86 -22.13 -30.17 -16.61
CA THR A 86 -23.23 -29.69 -15.76
C THR A 86 -22.89 -29.86 -14.28
N HIS A 87 -22.32 -31.01 -13.88
CA HIS A 87 -21.85 -31.24 -12.52
C HIS A 87 -20.75 -30.27 -12.07
N LEU A 88 -19.80 -29.94 -12.96
CA LEU A 88 -18.75 -28.97 -12.65
C LEU A 88 -19.30 -27.54 -12.51
N VAL A 89 -20.27 -27.15 -13.33
CA VAL A 89 -20.93 -25.85 -13.23
C VAL A 89 -21.74 -25.74 -11.94
N GLU A 90 -22.48 -26.77 -11.55
CA GLU A 90 -23.23 -26.79 -10.28
C GLU A 90 -22.31 -26.85 -9.06
N ALA A 91 -21.21 -27.62 -9.12
CA ALA A 91 -20.19 -27.61 -8.07
C ALA A 91 -19.55 -26.21 -7.93
N TRP A 92 -19.28 -25.52 -9.03
CA TRP A 92 -18.74 -24.16 -9.01
C TRP A 92 -19.76 -23.14 -8.48
N LYS A 93 -21.04 -23.22 -8.86
CA LYS A 93 -22.11 -22.38 -8.30
C LYS A 93 -22.27 -22.62 -6.80
N SER A 94 -22.26 -23.88 -6.38
CA SER A 94 -22.37 -24.27 -4.97
C SER A 94 -21.16 -23.79 -4.18
N HIS A 95 -19.94 -23.92 -4.71
CA HIS A 95 -18.73 -23.37 -4.09
C HIS A 95 -18.76 -21.84 -4.03
N ARG A 96 -19.23 -21.16 -5.08
CA ARG A 96 -19.41 -19.69 -5.07
C ARG A 96 -20.46 -19.24 -4.05
N GLN A 97 -21.55 -19.98 -3.91
CA GLN A 97 -22.61 -19.69 -2.96
C GLN A 97 -22.19 -20.01 -1.52
N MET A 98 -21.42 -21.08 -1.32
CA MET A 98 -20.79 -21.41 -0.05
C MET A 98 -19.74 -20.37 0.32
N HIS A 99 -18.89 -19.94 -0.62
CA HIS A 99 -17.95 -18.85 -0.40
C HIS A 99 -18.71 -17.55 -0.10
N HIS A 100 -19.81 -17.24 -0.78
CA HIS A 100 -20.64 -16.07 -0.46
C HIS A 100 -21.20 -16.14 0.96
N ARG A 101 -21.79 -17.28 1.34
CA ARG A 101 -22.32 -17.52 2.69
C ARG A 101 -21.24 -17.58 3.75
N PHE A 102 -20.05 -18.08 3.42
CA PHE A 102 -18.88 -18.11 4.28
C PHE A 102 -18.36 -16.69 4.51
N MET A 103 -18.34 -15.85 3.47
CA MET A 103 -18.03 -14.44 3.62
C MET A 103 -19.10 -13.71 4.44
N GLU A 104 -20.39 -13.95 4.17
CA GLU A 104 -21.50 -13.38 4.96
C GLU A 104 -21.47 -13.83 6.43
N TYR A 105 -21.10 -15.08 6.70
CA TYR A 105 -20.98 -15.67 8.05
C TYR A 105 -19.74 -15.17 8.80
N TYR A 106 -18.63 -14.85 8.12
CA TYR A 106 -17.44 -14.29 8.78
C TYR A 106 -17.45 -12.76 8.86
N THR A 107 -18.15 -12.06 7.97
CA THR A 107 -18.59 -10.67 8.22
C THR A 107 -19.74 -10.61 9.22
N GLY A 108 -20.43 -11.73 9.43
CA GLY A 108 -21.53 -11.94 10.36
C GLY A 108 -21.12 -12.77 11.56
N CYS A 109 -20.17 -12.27 12.36
CA CYS A 109 -20.24 -12.53 13.81
C CYS A 109 -21.71 -12.29 14.23
N GLY A 110 -22.32 -13.18 15.02
CA GLY A 110 -23.77 -13.21 15.24
C GLY A 110 -24.39 -11.84 15.53
N GLU A 111 -25.62 -11.64 15.03
CA GLU A 111 -26.40 -10.39 14.93
C GLU A 111 -26.39 -9.48 16.18
N ASP A 112 -26.04 -10.01 17.35
CA ASP A 112 -26.08 -9.29 18.62
C ASP A 112 -24.69 -8.92 19.22
N ASN A 113 -23.56 -9.31 18.61
CA ASN A 113 -22.21 -8.98 19.15
C ASN A 113 -21.17 -8.56 18.11
N CYS A 114 -21.49 -8.62 16.81
CA CYS A 114 -20.75 -7.86 15.81
C CYS A 114 -21.11 -6.38 15.94
N ARG A 115 -20.29 -5.61 16.67
CA ARG A 115 -20.23 -4.18 16.34
C ARG A 115 -20.08 -4.06 14.83
N THR A 116 -20.84 -3.13 14.27
CA THR A 116 -20.75 -2.54 12.95
C THR A 116 -19.34 -2.00 12.69
N ALA A 117 -18.34 -2.90 12.65
CA ALA A 117 -16.95 -2.58 12.42
C ALA A 117 -16.88 -2.00 11.01
N ASP A 118 -16.53 -0.73 10.92
CA ASP A 118 -16.23 -0.07 9.66
C ASP A 118 -14.77 -0.36 9.36
N PRO A 119 -14.45 -1.28 8.43
CA PRO A 119 -13.07 -1.71 8.19
C PRO A 119 -12.18 -0.54 7.76
N VAL A 120 -12.75 0.48 7.10
CA VAL A 120 -12.01 1.69 6.72
C VAL A 120 -11.59 2.45 7.97
N LYS A 121 -12.50 2.64 8.93
CA LYS A 121 -12.21 3.29 10.20
C LYS A 121 -11.19 2.51 11.03
N ASP A 122 -11.32 1.19 11.10
CA ASP A 122 -10.35 0.35 11.83
C ASP A 122 -8.95 0.47 11.21
N MET A 123 -8.85 0.57 9.88
CA MET A 123 -7.59 0.82 9.19
C MET A 123 -7.02 2.22 9.47
N GLN A 124 -7.86 3.26 9.47
CA GLN A 124 -7.46 4.62 9.86
C GLN A 124 -6.90 4.61 11.29
N ASP A 125 -7.63 4.03 12.24
CA ASP A 125 -7.23 3.94 13.64
C ASP A 125 -5.92 3.15 13.82
N ASN A 126 -5.67 2.13 13.00
CA ASN A 126 -4.43 1.36 12.98
C ASN A 126 -3.25 2.18 12.40
N MET A 127 -3.47 2.95 11.32
CA MET A 127 -2.45 3.82 10.74
C MET A 127 -2.10 4.98 11.68
N GLN A 128 -3.09 5.60 12.29
CA GLN A 128 -2.87 6.69 13.25
C GLN A 128 -2.08 6.21 14.49
N ARG A 129 -2.32 4.98 14.96
CA ARG A 129 -1.51 4.37 16.02
C ARG A 129 -0.05 4.17 15.59
N LEU A 130 0.19 3.71 14.36
CA LEU A 130 1.53 3.59 13.82
C LEU A 130 2.24 4.95 13.73
N TYR A 131 1.58 5.96 13.15
CA TYR A 131 2.12 7.31 13.01
C TYR A 131 2.45 7.90 14.38
N SER A 132 1.53 7.78 15.36
CA SER A 132 1.76 8.22 16.73
C SER A 132 2.97 7.53 17.38
N ALA A 133 3.15 6.23 17.16
CA ALA A 133 4.29 5.48 17.70
C ALA A 133 5.62 5.94 17.09
N VAL A 134 5.66 6.18 15.79
CA VAL A 134 6.86 6.69 15.10
C VAL A 134 7.15 8.13 15.50
N ASN A 135 6.14 8.99 15.56
CA ASN A 135 6.27 10.38 15.98
C ASN A 135 6.81 10.50 17.42
N ALA A 136 6.23 9.76 18.36
CA ALA A 136 6.70 9.73 19.76
C ALA A 136 8.16 9.26 19.86
N TRP A 137 8.53 8.24 19.08
CA TRP A 137 9.92 7.78 19.01
C TRP A 137 10.85 8.84 18.40
N ALA A 138 10.43 9.49 17.33
CA ALA A 138 11.20 10.53 16.66
C ALA A 138 11.45 11.72 17.58
N LEU A 139 10.41 12.22 18.26
CA LEU A 139 10.51 13.31 19.23
C LEU A 139 11.49 12.98 20.37
N GLU A 140 11.46 11.75 20.88
CA GLU A 140 12.37 11.35 21.95
C GLU A 140 13.83 11.33 21.47
N PHE A 141 14.12 10.78 20.28
CA PHE A 141 15.50 10.51 19.87
C PHE A 141 16.10 11.47 18.85
N ALA A 142 15.34 12.44 18.37
CA ALA A 142 15.82 13.50 17.49
C ALA A 142 16.94 14.33 18.12
N LEU A 143 17.81 14.88 17.27
CA LEU A 143 18.71 15.97 17.63
C LEU A 143 17.94 17.18 18.15
N ARG A 144 18.59 18.01 18.95
CA ARG A 144 18.04 19.33 19.27
C ARG A 144 18.14 20.28 18.06
N PRO A 145 17.33 21.34 17.99
CA PRO A 145 17.40 22.31 16.90
C PRO A 145 18.80 22.91 16.71
N GLU A 146 19.51 23.18 17.80
CA GLU A 146 20.87 23.75 17.76
C GLU A 146 21.87 22.75 17.18
N GLU A 147 21.75 21.46 17.53
CA GLU A 147 22.60 20.40 17.02
C GLU A 147 22.34 20.12 15.53
N CYS A 148 21.12 20.37 15.04
CA CYS A 148 20.79 20.28 13.62
C CYS A 148 21.49 21.37 12.79
N ALA A 149 21.76 22.54 13.39
CA ALA A 149 22.49 23.60 12.72
C ALA A 149 23.96 23.21 12.43
N ASP A 150 24.53 22.32 13.26
CA ASP A 150 25.90 21.81 13.14
C ASP A 150 26.06 20.72 12.07
N LEU A 151 24.98 20.26 11.43
CA LEU A 151 25.05 19.30 10.34
C LEU A 151 25.80 19.88 9.15
N THR A 152 26.70 19.07 8.56
CA THR A 152 27.43 19.48 7.36
C THR A 152 26.49 19.60 6.17
N SER A 153 26.87 20.41 5.16
CA SER A 153 26.09 20.53 3.93
C SER A 153 25.90 19.18 3.23
N ASP A 154 26.89 18.29 3.28
CA ASP A 154 26.79 16.95 2.70
C ASP A 154 25.78 16.06 3.46
N GLN A 155 25.75 16.15 4.79
CA GLN A 155 24.75 15.44 5.60
C GLN A 155 23.33 15.94 5.32
N LYS A 156 23.15 17.27 5.32
CA LYS A 156 21.88 17.91 4.97
C LYS A 156 21.37 17.49 3.60
N ARG A 157 22.25 17.49 2.59
CA ARG A 157 21.94 17.03 1.23
C ARG A 157 21.58 15.55 1.19
N ALA A 158 22.34 14.71 1.89
CA ALA A 158 22.07 13.28 1.96
C ALA A 158 20.70 12.99 2.58
N ILE A 159 20.29 13.77 3.60
CA ILE A 159 18.95 13.65 4.20
C ILE A 159 17.87 14.01 3.19
N VAL A 160 17.94 15.17 2.52
CA VAL A 160 16.94 15.59 1.53
C VAL A 160 16.87 14.62 0.35
N ALA A 161 18.02 14.23 -0.20
CA ALA A 161 18.13 13.28 -1.29
C ALA A 161 17.61 11.90 -0.89
N SER A 162 17.79 11.52 0.37
CA SER A 162 17.25 10.25 0.86
C SER A 162 15.73 10.23 0.86
N LEU A 163 15.01 11.35 0.68
CA LEU A 163 13.55 11.41 0.52
C LEU A 163 13.15 11.86 -0.90
N GLU A 164 13.97 11.54 -1.90
CA GLU A 164 13.66 11.81 -3.31
C GLU A 164 12.24 11.36 -3.68
N GLY A 165 11.52 12.23 -4.39
CA GLY A 165 10.13 12.05 -4.75
C GLY A 165 9.13 12.38 -3.66
N GLN A 166 9.49 12.32 -2.37
CA GLN A 166 8.60 12.68 -1.24
C GLN A 166 8.88 14.08 -0.69
N CYS A 167 10.11 14.56 -0.82
CA CYS A 167 10.55 15.88 -0.39
C CYS A 167 10.90 16.74 -1.60
N LEU A 168 10.58 18.03 -1.53
CA LEU A 168 11.06 19.01 -2.48
C LEU A 168 12.60 19.04 -2.43
N GLN A 169 13.25 18.81 -3.56
CA GLN A 169 14.70 18.63 -3.65
C GLN A 169 15.46 19.97 -3.67
N GLU A 170 15.25 20.76 -2.63
CA GLU A 170 15.96 22.01 -2.37
C GLU A 170 16.96 21.87 -1.22
N GLU A 171 17.86 22.85 -1.09
CA GLU A 171 18.80 22.87 0.04
C GLU A 171 18.05 22.92 1.38
N TRP A 172 18.54 22.17 2.37
CA TRP A 172 17.93 22.05 3.69
C TRP A 172 17.60 23.40 4.34
N ASP A 173 18.53 24.35 4.27
CA ASP A 173 18.35 25.67 4.88
C ASP A 173 17.28 26.51 4.14
N THR A 174 17.02 26.22 2.86
CA THR A 174 15.89 26.81 2.12
C THR A 174 14.58 26.18 2.56
N LEU A 175 14.50 24.84 2.62
CA LEU A 175 13.31 24.14 3.11
C LEU A 175 12.94 24.57 4.53
N HIS A 176 13.93 24.72 5.41
CA HIS A 176 13.73 25.20 6.78
C HIS A 176 13.12 26.61 6.83
N LYS A 177 13.55 27.52 5.95
CA LYS A 177 12.99 28.88 5.85
C LYS A 177 11.58 28.92 5.28
N LEU A 178 11.23 27.97 4.42
CA LEU A 178 9.90 27.85 3.83
C LEU A 178 8.91 27.14 4.76
N CYS A 179 9.40 26.44 5.77
CA CYS A 179 8.58 25.72 6.73
C CYS A 179 7.80 26.69 7.62
N PRO A 180 6.54 26.37 8.00
CA PRO A 180 5.78 27.16 8.95
C PRO A 180 6.55 27.44 10.25
N THR A 181 6.35 28.63 10.79
CA THR A 181 7.07 29.06 12.01
C THR A 181 6.83 28.10 13.19
N GLN A 182 5.63 27.51 13.31
CA GLN A 182 5.28 26.52 14.34
C GLN A 182 6.06 25.20 14.17
N MET A 183 6.50 24.92 12.95
CA MET A 183 7.15 23.67 12.57
C MET A 183 8.68 23.79 12.54
N CYS A 184 9.22 25.01 12.48
CA CYS A 184 10.64 25.23 12.24
C CYS A 184 11.55 24.63 13.33
N HIS A 185 11.09 24.60 14.59
CA HIS A 185 11.82 23.99 15.71
C HIS A 185 11.84 22.46 15.64
N SER A 186 10.78 21.84 15.12
CA SER A 186 10.66 20.39 14.99
C SER A 186 10.91 19.90 13.56
N PHE A 187 11.46 20.76 12.69
CA PHE A 187 11.59 20.48 11.26
C PHE A 187 12.29 19.15 10.97
N HIS A 188 13.37 18.88 11.69
CA HIS A 188 14.17 17.66 11.56
C HIS A 188 13.42 16.40 12.01
N VAL A 189 12.46 16.51 12.94
CA VAL A 189 11.61 15.40 13.41
C VAL A 189 10.75 14.89 12.27
N PHE A 190 10.20 15.77 11.44
CA PHE A 190 9.38 15.37 10.28
C PHE A 190 10.18 14.56 9.26
N PHE A 191 11.48 14.82 9.11
CA PHE A 191 12.36 14.01 8.25
C PHE A 191 12.61 12.63 8.85
N ILE A 192 12.81 12.53 10.17
CA ILE A 192 12.94 11.23 10.85
C ILE A 192 11.67 10.40 10.63
N GLU A 193 10.52 11.01 10.87
CA GLU A 193 9.22 10.37 10.71
C GLU A 193 8.99 9.91 9.27
N ALA A 194 9.20 10.79 8.29
CA ALA A 194 9.06 10.45 6.87
C ALA A 194 10.00 9.31 6.45
N LEU A 195 11.25 9.30 6.95
CA LEU A 195 12.23 8.25 6.67
C LEU A 195 11.78 6.89 7.22
N VAL A 196 11.35 6.85 8.48
CA VAL A 196 10.92 5.62 9.15
C VAL A 196 9.61 5.10 8.55
N ILE A 197 8.62 5.97 8.33
CA ILE A 197 7.34 5.61 7.72
C ILE A 197 7.57 5.09 6.30
N ARG A 198 8.41 5.74 5.50
CA ARG A 198 8.73 5.24 4.17
C ARG A 198 9.31 3.82 4.20
N ASP A 199 10.28 3.57 5.08
CA ASP A 199 10.90 2.25 5.20
C ASP A 199 9.86 1.20 5.60
N ILE A 200 9.06 1.48 6.64
CA ILE A 200 7.96 0.61 7.09
C ILE A 200 7.01 0.30 5.94
N PHE A 201 6.57 1.29 5.16
CA PHE A 201 5.67 1.04 4.04
C PHE A 201 6.34 0.16 2.97
N SER A 202 7.61 0.41 2.66
CA SER A 202 8.35 -0.35 1.66
C SER A 202 8.58 -1.81 2.07
N VAL A 203 8.92 -2.08 3.33
CA VAL A 203 9.34 -3.42 3.78
C VAL A 203 8.19 -4.24 4.37
N ILE A 204 7.15 -3.59 4.92
CA ILE A 204 6.01 -4.25 5.58
C ILE A 204 4.72 -4.11 4.78
N VAL A 205 4.29 -2.88 4.47
CA VAL A 205 2.93 -2.63 3.95
C VAL A 205 2.78 -3.09 2.50
N GLU A 206 3.76 -2.80 1.66
CA GLU A 206 3.73 -3.11 0.22
C GLU A 206 4.15 -4.54 -0.10
N ASN A 207 4.69 -5.27 0.88
CA ASN A 207 5.18 -6.64 0.72
C ASN A 207 4.47 -7.60 1.69
N PRO A 208 3.16 -7.86 1.57
CA PRO A 208 2.38 -8.62 2.56
C PRO A 208 2.93 -9.99 2.99
N PHE A 209 3.83 -10.59 2.19
CA PHE A 209 4.43 -11.91 2.43
C PHE A 209 5.85 -11.87 3.03
N TRP A 210 6.36 -10.71 3.47
CA TRP A 210 7.75 -10.51 3.92
C TRP A 210 8.23 -11.47 5.03
N TYR A 211 7.32 -12.06 5.81
CA TYR A 211 7.62 -12.97 6.92
C TYR A 211 7.36 -14.46 6.62
N PHE A 212 6.90 -14.79 5.41
CA PHE A 212 6.66 -16.18 5.02
C PHE A 212 7.98 -16.88 4.71
N ASP A 213 8.30 -17.93 5.48
CA ASP A 213 9.61 -18.58 5.44
C ASP A 213 9.71 -19.76 4.46
N GLY A 214 8.57 -20.32 4.03
CA GLY A 214 8.52 -21.42 3.07
C GLY A 214 9.23 -22.69 3.53
N LYS A 215 9.41 -22.87 4.84
CA LYS A 215 10.13 -24.04 5.39
C LYS A 215 9.42 -25.33 5.01
N LEU A 216 10.21 -26.30 4.53
CA LEU A 216 9.72 -27.66 4.24
C LEU A 216 9.73 -28.52 5.50
N ASN A 217 10.60 -28.20 6.46
CA ASN A 217 10.71 -28.88 7.74
C ASN A 217 11.21 -27.92 8.85
N PRO A 218 11.02 -28.26 10.14
CA PRO A 218 11.44 -27.40 11.26
C PRO A 218 12.94 -27.10 11.32
N GLN A 219 13.79 -27.88 10.63
CA GLN A 219 15.24 -27.72 10.62
C GLN A 219 15.73 -26.77 9.52
N ASP A 220 14.86 -26.34 8.61
CA ASP A 220 15.21 -25.34 7.60
C ASP A 220 15.45 -23.98 8.27
N GLU A 221 16.60 -23.37 8.00
CA GLU A 221 17.01 -22.08 8.56
C GLU A 221 16.75 -20.92 7.58
N GLY A 222 16.33 -19.78 8.13
CA GLY A 222 16.08 -18.54 7.38
C GLY A 222 14.68 -18.45 6.75
N LEU A 223 14.38 -17.27 6.19
CA LEU A 223 13.12 -16.97 5.49
C LEU A 223 13.13 -17.34 3.99
N GLY A 224 14.30 -17.69 3.45
CA GLY A 224 14.46 -18.01 2.02
C GLY A 224 14.01 -16.87 1.08
N ASP A 225 13.66 -17.24 -0.16
CA ASP A 225 13.07 -16.33 -1.16
C ASP A 225 11.55 -16.55 -1.31
N PHE A 226 10.93 -17.28 -0.38
CA PHE A 226 9.55 -17.74 -0.52
C PHE A 226 8.54 -16.60 -0.47
N GLY A 227 8.67 -15.67 0.49
CA GLY A 227 7.84 -14.46 0.53
C GLY A 227 7.89 -13.65 -0.77
N ALA A 228 9.08 -13.48 -1.36
CA ALA A 228 9.24 -12.76 -2.64
C ALA A 228 8.57 -13.50 -3.81
N ARG A 229 8.61 -14.83 -3.83
CA ARG A 229 7.88 -15.63 -4.85
C ARG A 229 6.37 -15.51 -4.70
N LEU A 230 5.86 -15.49 -3.47
CA LEU A 230 4.43 -15.25 -3.20
C LEU A 230 4.01 -13.84 -3.64
N GLN A 231 4.84 -12.83 -3.37
CA GLN A 231 4.61 -11.47 -3.83
C GLN A 231 4.53 -11.39 -5.36
N TYR A 232 5.48 -12.00 -6.06
CA TYR A 232 5.43 -12.06 -7.52
C TYR A 232 4.15 -12.75 -8.04
N LEU A 233 3.75 -13.88 -7.43
CA LEU A 233 2.52 -14.58 -7.81
C LEU A 233 1.28 -13.70 -7.58
N PHE A 234 1.22 -13.02 -6.43
CA PHE A 234 0.16 -12.08 -6.09
C PHE A 234 0.02 -10.97 -7.14
N GLU A 235 1.11 -10.34 -7.54
CA GLU A 235 1.11 -9.28 -8.55
C GLU A 235 0.58 -9.78 -9.90
N ARG A 236 0.94 -11.01 -10.29
CA ARG A 236 0.40 -11.65 -11.50
C ARG A 236 -1.10 -11.92 -11.39
N PHE A 237 -1.57 -12.35 -10.23
CA PHE A 237 -3.01 -12.48 -9.97
C PHE A 237 -3.71 -11.12 -10.00
N ALA A 238 -3.12 -10.08 -9.41
CA ALA A 238 -3.70 -8.73 -9.38
C ALA A 238 -3.85 -8.14 -10.80
N GLN A 239 -2.84 -8.35 -11.65
CA GLN A 239 -2.88 -7.98 -13.07
C GLN A 239 -3.95 -8.77 -13.85
N THR A 240 -4.18 -10.03 -13.49
CA THR A 240 -5.14 -10.89 -14.19
C THR A 240 -6.58 -10.62 -13.73
N HIS A 241 -6.79 -10.51 -12.43
CA HIS A 241 -8.10 -10.33 -11.82
C HIS A 241 -7.97 -9.77 -10.38
N GLU A 242 -7.88 -8.44 -10.27
CA GLU A 242 -7.68 -7.69 -9.01
C GLU A 242 -8.55 -8.18 -7.84
N ILE A 243 -9.86 -8.33 -8.06
CA ILE A 243 -10.81 -8.78 -7.02
C ILE A 243 -10.48 -10.18 -6.47
N ARG A 244 -10.09 -11.12 -7.35
CA ARG A 244 -9.77 -12.49 -6.93
C ARG A 244 -8.40 -12.57 -6.27
N ALA A 245 -7.45 -11.77 -6.74
CA ALA A 245 -6.16 -11.61 -6.10
C ALA A 245 -6.30 -11.07 -4.68
N SER A 246 -7.14 -10.05 -4.50
CA SER A 246 -7.44 -9.49 -3.18
C SER A 246 -8.09 -10.52 -2.25
N ALA A 247 -9.10 -11.26 -2.72
CA ALA A 247 -9.72 -12.32 -1.92
C ALA A 247 -8.70 -13.40 -1.50
N TRP A 248 -7.78 -13.78 -2.41
CA TRP A 248 -6.70 -14.72 -2.11
C TRP A 248 -5.72 -14.16 -1.07
N LEU A 249 -5.32 -12.89 -1.19
CA LEU A 249 -4.47 -12.21 -0.22
C LEU A 249 -5.13 -12.18 1.16
N THR A 250 -6.38 -11.71 1.25
CA THR A 250 -7.13 -11.60 2.51
C THR A 250 -7.23 -12.96 3.21
N GLU A 251 -7.61 -14.02 2.49
CA GLU A 251 -7.75 -15.35 3.09
C GLU A 251 -6.39 -15.94 3.51
N THR A 252 -5.35 -15.73 2.70
CA THR A 252 -3.98 -16.14 3.04
C THR A 252 -3.52 -15.45 4.32
N MET A 253 -3.71 -14.13 4.42
CA MET A 253 -3.33 -13.35 5.61
C MET A 253 -4.15 -13.75 6.83
N ARG A 254 -5.46 -14.00 6.68
CA ARG A 254 -6.34 -14.44 7.77
C ARG A 254 -5.92 -15.77 8.37
N LEU A 255 -5.66 -16.76 7.52
CA LEU A 255 -5.21 -18.08 7.99
C LEU A 255 -3.78 -18.03 8.55
N ALA A 256 -2.89 -17.29 7.90
CA ALA A 256 -1.50 -17.16 8.30
C ALA A 256 -1.30 -16.39 9.61
N ASN A 257 -2.30 -15.64 10.09
CA ASN A 257 -2.21 -14.82 11.32
C ASN A 257 -3.30 -15.16 12.35
N ALA A 258 -3.99 -16.30 12.21
CA ALA A 258 -4.96 -16.76 13.20
C ALA A 258 -4.24 -17.41 14.38
N VAL A 259 -3.92 -16.62 15.41
CA VAL A 259 -3.10 -17.05 16.57
C VAL A 259 -3.91 -17.62 17.74
N ARG A 260 -5.25 -17.49 17.72
CA ARG A 260 -6.14 -17.93 18.81
C ARG A 260 -7.08 -19.07 18.37
N PRO A 261 -7.42 -20.01 19.28
CA PRO A 261 -8.39 -21.08 19.00
C PRO A 261 -9.80 -20.56 18.61
N LEU A 262 -10.14 -19.33 19.01
CA LEU A 262 -11.39 -18.69 18.59
C LEU A 262 -11.38 -18.24 17.12
N GLN A 263 -10.20 -18.08 16.51
CA GLN A 263 -10.04 -17.64 15.13
C GLN A 263 -9.90 -18.83 14.16
N VAL A 264 -9.28 -19.93 14.60
CA VAL A 264 -9.01 -21.12 13.80
C VAL A 264 -8.91 -22.38 14.67
N HIS A 265 -9.20 -23.55 14.10
CA HIS A 265 -9.13 -24.83 14.81
C HIS A 265 -7.70 -25.17 15.31
N ASN A 266 -6.68 -24.93 14.48
CA ASN A 266 -5.28 -25.10 14.85
C ASN A 266 -4.52 -23.76 14.66
N PRO A 267 -4.11 -23.08 15.76
CA PRO A 267 -3.43 -21.79 15.69
C PRO A 267 -1.91 -21.88 15.45
N GLU A 268 -1.33 -23.09 15.37
CA GLU A 268 0.13 -23.28 15.28
C GLU A 268 0.77 -22.50 14.12
N LEU A 269 0.14 -22.50 12.94
CA LEU A 269 0.63 -21.74 11.78
C LEU A 269 0.66 -20.23 12.06
N GLY A 270 -0.40 -19.71 12.68
CA GLY A 270 -0.49 -18.30 13.04
C GLY A 270 0.57 -17.90 14.06
N GLN A 271 0.76 -18.71 15.09
CA GLN A 271 1.75 -18.46 16.14
C GLN A 271 3.18 -18.50 15.60
N HIS A 272 3.46 -19.44 14.70
CA HIS A 272 4.74 -19.52 13.99
C HIS A 272 5.02 -18.25 13.19
N HIS A 273 4.08 -17.82 12.35
CA HIS A 273 4.24 -16.61 11.55
C HIS A 273 4.29 -15.33 12.39
N GLU A 274 3.58 -15.26 13.52
CA GLU A 274 3.70 -14.14 14.45
C GLU A 274 5.12 -14.03 15.03
N ALA A 275 5.74 -15.15 15.40
CA ALA A 275 7.14 -15.18 15.82
C ALA A 275 8.07 -14.71 14.69
N CYS A 276 7.91 -15.24 13.47
CA CYS A 276 8.69 -14.82 12.30
C CYS A 276 8.55 -13.33 12.01
N ARG A 277 7.34 -12.78 12.10
CA ARG A 277 7.06 -11.35 11.94
C ARG A 277 7.81 -10.52 12.99
N ASN A 278 7.68 -10.88 14.26
CA ASN A 278 8.27 -10.12 15.36
C ASN A 278 9.80 -10.12 15.31
N ASP A 279 10.41 -11.25 14.94
CA ASP A 279 11.86 -11.37 14.77
C ASP A 279 12.35 -10.55 13.57
N THR A 280 11.67 -10.68 12.44
CA THR A 280 12.07 -10.00 11.20
C THR A 280 11.85 -8.48 11.27
N ALA A 281 10.75 -8.03 11.88
CA ALA A 281 10.50 -6.61 12.17
C ALA A 281 11.62 -6.00 13.05
N SER A 282 12.18 -6.79 13.96
CA SER A 282 13.31 -6.34 14.78
C SER A 282 14.59 -6.18 13.94
N GLY A 283 14.76 -7.01 12.90
CA GLY A 283 15.83 -6.86 11.90
C GLY A 283 15.68 -5.58 11.08
N PHE A 284 14.47 -5.25 10.63
CA PHE A 284 14.21 -4.01 9.89
C PHE A 284 14.51 -2.76 10.73
N ALA A 285 14.05 -2.71 11.98
CA ALA A 285 14.35 -1.59 12.88
C ALA A 285 15.87 -1.41 13.08
N LYS A 286 16.63 -2.50 13.25
CA LYS A 286 18.10 -2.45 13.33
C LYS A 286 18.71 -1.90 12.05
N SER A 287 18.29 -2.41 10.89
CA SER A 287 18.77 -1.92 9.59
C SER A 287 18.49 -0.43 9.40
N MET A 288 17.31 0.02 9.82
CA MET A 288 16.91 1.42 9.72
C MET A 288 17.77 2.31 10.63
N LEU A 289 18.07 1.88 11.86
CA LEU A 289 19.03 2.58 12.74
C LEU A 289 20.44 2.66 12.17
N GLU A 290 20.82 1.71 11.32
CA GLU A 290 22.11 1.74 10.64
C GLU A 290 22.16 2.69 9.43
N SER A 291 21.00 3.18 8.97
CA SER A 291 20.87 4.12 7.85
C SER A 291 21.55 5.46 8.13
N GLU A 292 22.45 5.88 7.25
CA GLU A 292 23.20 7.14 7.39
C GLU A 292 22.29 8.38 7.48
N PRO A 293 21.30 8.60 6.58
CA PRO A 293 20.37 9.72 6.70
C PRO A 293 19.64 9.81 8.04
N LEU A 294 19.23 8.66 8.60
CA LEU A 294 18.58 8.64 9.91
C LEU A 294 19.58 8.96 11.02
N LYS A 295 20.76 8.34 11.02
CA LYS A 295 21.81 8.57 12.03
C LYS A 295 22.19 10.04 12.16
N PHE A 296 22.21 10.78 11.05
CA PHE A 296 22.52 12.21 11.05
C PHE A 296 21.49 13.03 11.85
N LEU A 297 20.26 12.54 12.01
CA LEU A 297 19.17 13.25 12.68
C LEU A 297 18.97 12.80 14.14
N LEU A 298 19.72 11.81 14.63
CA LEU A 298 19.53 11.24 15.97
C LEU A 298 20.53 11.80 16.99
N LYS A 299 20.04 12.12 18.19
CA LYS A 299 20.90 12.58 19.30
C LYS A 299 21.91 11.52 19.70
N LYS A 300 23.12 11.97 20.05
CA LYS A 300 24.14 11.09 20.63
C LYS A 300 23.74 10.70 22.04
N LEU A 301 23.70 9.39 22.30
CA LEU A 301 23.32 8.83 23.59
C LEU A 301 24.57 8.59 24.44
N LYS A 302 24.42 8.70 25.77
CA LYS A 302 25.55 8.67 26.71
C LYS A 302 25.74 7.29 27.34
N SER A 303 24.74 6.42 27.27
CA SER A 303 24.78 5.12 27.91
C SER A 303 24.24 4.02 26.99
N PRO A 304 24.74 2.77 27.12
CA PRO A 304 24.21 1.62 26.38
C PRO A 304 22.72 1.38 26.66
N GLU A 305 22.23 1.69 27.86
CA GLU A 305 20.83 1.54 28.21
C GLU A 305 19.94 2.50 27.41
N GLN A 306 20.42 3.71 27.11
CA GLN A 306 19.71 4.64 26.24
C GLN A 306 19.70 4.14 24.79
N GLU A 307 20.82 3.59 24.30
CA GLU A 307 20.90 3.02 22.96
C GLU A 307 19.95 1.83 22.79
N GLU A 308 19.89 0.97 23.80
CA GLU A 308 18.93 -0.14 23.85
C GLU A 308 17.49 0.37 23.91
N GLY A 309 17.21 1.40 24.71
CA GLY A 309 15.89 2.06 24.76
C GLY A 309 15.46 2.61 23.40
N ARG A 310 16.39 3.24 22.66
CA ARG A 310 16.15 3.71 21.29
C ARG A 310 15.80 2.56 20.35
N LEU A 311 16.54 1.46 20.42
CA LEU A 311 16.28 0.28 19.61
C LEU A 311 14.92 -0.34 19.96
N ILE A 312 14.61 -0.54 21.25
CA ILE A 312 13.34 -1.11 21.71
C ILE A 312 12.16 -0.26 21.22
N GLY A 313 12.26 1.07 21.30
CA GLY A 313 11.22 1.97 20.82
C GLY A 313 10.96 1.81 19.32
N LEU A 314 12.02 1.75 18.50
CA LEU A 314 11.87 1.57 17.06
C LEU A 314 11.35 0.17 16.70
N VAL A 315 11.86 -0.87 17.36
CA VAL A 315 11.35 -2.26 17.21
C VAL A 315 9.86 -2.32 17.52
N THR A 316 9.40 -1.57 18.54
CA THR A 316 7.98 -1.49 18.89
C THR A 316 7.17 -0.88 17.75
N ALA A 317 7.64 0.20 17.13
CA ALA A 317 6.98 0.80 15.97
C ALA A 317 6.89 -0.15 14.76
N TYR A 318 7.97 -0.88 14.44
CA TYR A 318 7.95 -1.87 13.34
C TYR A 318 7.04 -3.07 13.63
N ARG A 319 6.99 -3.54 14.88
CA ARG A 319 6.07 -4.62 15.29
C ARG A 319 4.62 -4.16 15.25
N GLU A 320 4.36 -2.92 15.64
CA GLU A 320 3.02 -2.32 15.53
C GLU A 320 2.60 -2.19 14.06
N ALA A 321 3.49 -1.72 13.18
CA ALA A 321 3.25 -1.70 11.74
C ALA A 321 2.93 -3.09 11.18
N ALA A 322 3.70 -4.11 11.58
CA ALA A 322 3.47 -5.50 11.19
C ALA A 322 2.08 -5.97 11.65
N ARG A 323 1.72 -5.74 12.92
CA ARG A 323 0.41 -6.08 13.48
C ARG A 323 -0.71 -5.38 12.71
N CYS A 324 -0.68 -4.05 12.63
CA CYS A 324 -1.66 -3.22 11.94
C CYS A 324 -1.85 -3.67 10.48
N THR A 325 -0.77 -3.90 9.74
CA THR A 325 -0.83 -4.35 8.34
C THR A 325 -1.53 -5.70 8.22
N THR A 326 -1.18 -6.66 9.08
CA THR A 326 -1.83 -7.98 9.04
C THR A 326 -3.31 -7.92 9.40
N GLU A 327 -3.71 -7.08 10.37
CA GLU A 327 -5.12 -6.89 10.73
C GLU A 327 -5.90 -6.19 9.60
N ASN A 328 -5.32 -5.15 9.03
CA ASN A 328 -5.91 -4.38 7.94
C ASN A 328 -6.19 -5.27 6.71
N LEU A 329 -5.22 -6.11 6.32
CA LEU A 329 -5.38 -7.04 5.20
C LEU A 329 -6.36 -8.18 5.47
N GLN A 330 -6.66 -8.48 6.74
CA GLN A 330 -7.68 -9.45 7.12
C GLN A 330 -9.10 -8.87 7.07
N LEU A 331 -9.25 -7.59 7.41
CA LEU A 331 -10.55 -6.92 7.49
C LEU A 331 -10.99 -6.37 6.13
N CYS A 332 -10.06 -5.91 5.31
CA CYS A 332 -10.36 -5.26 4.03
C CYS A 332 -10.13 -6.19 2.83
N GLN A 333 -11.18 -6.39 2.03
CA GLN A 333 -11.14 -7.17 0.79
C GLN A 333 -10.62 -6.34 -0.41
N GLY A 334 -9.63 -5.48 -0.21
CA GLY A 334 -9.06 -4.68 -1.28
C GLY A 334 -7.54 -4.70 -1.29
N ILE A 335 -6.96 -4.30 -2.43
CA ILE A 335 -5.52 -4.11 -2.55
C ILE A 335 -5.22 -2.65 -2.17
N PRO A 336 -4.42 -2.41 -1.10
CA PRO A 336 -4.04 -1.05 -0.75
C PRO A 336 -3.19 -0.43 -1.85
N ARG A 337 -3.46 0.83 -2.17
CA ARG A 337 -2.69 1.66 -3.10
C ARG A 337 -2.04 2.77 -2.31
N ILE A 338 -0.72 2.75 -2.32
CA ILE A 338 0.10 3.71 -1.58
C ILE A 338 0.55 4.80 -2.53
N ARG A 339 0.26 6.05 -2.20
CA ARG A 339 0.83 7.23 -2.87
C ARG A 339 1.69 7.96 -1.86
N ARG A 340 2.98 8.07 -2.17
CA ARG A 340 3.96 8.72 -1.26
C ARG A 340 4.72 9.85 -1.91
N SER A 341 4.73 9.91 -3.25
CA SER A 341 5.48 10.93 -3.97
C SER A 341 4.66 12.17 -4.28
N LEU A 342 5.32 13.32 -4.37
CA LEU A 342 4.78 14.59 -4.84
C LEU A 342 4.16 14.43 -6.24
N ALA A 343 4.77 13.65 -7.13
CA ALA A 343 4.21 13.36 -8.45
C ALA A 343 2.86 12.63 -8.41
N GLN A 344 2.62 11.80 -7.37
CA GLN A 344 1.36 11.07 -7.22
C GLN A 344 0.29 11.85 -6.45
N ILE A 345 0.70 12.73 -5.53
CA ILE A 345 -0.19 13.47 -4.63
C ILE A 345 -0.52 14.87 -5.18
N GLY A 346 0.40 15.45 -5.95
CA GLY A 346 0.42 16.85 -6.37
C GLY A 346 1.62 17.58 -5.76
N GLU A 347 2.23 18.49 -6.52
CA GLU A 347 3.35 19.33 -6.05
C GLU A 347 2.87 20.56 -5.26
N THR A 348 1.60 20.92 -5.41
CA THR A 348 0.96 22.04 -4.72
C THR A 348 -0.21 21.55 -3.89
N TYR A 349 -0.39 22.16 -2.72
CA TYR A 349 -1.47 21.83 -1.81
C TYR A 349 -2.82 22.35 -2.30
N SER A 350 -3.86 21.57 -2.05
CA SER A 350 -5.25 21.97 -2.22
C SER A 350 -6.10 21.30 -1.15
N GLU A 351 -6.88 22.07 -0.42
CA GLU A 351 -7.81 21.59 0.61
C GLU A 351 -8.90 20.66 0.05
N THR A 352 -9.24 20.84 -1.23
CA THR A 352 -10.17 19.94 -1.94
C THR A 352 -9.49 18.69 -2.50
N SER A 353 -8.17 18.54 -2.30
CA SER A 353 -7.45 17.35 -2.72
C SER A 353 -8.02 16.11 -2.03
N PRO A 354 -8.33 15.03 -2.78
CA PRO A 354 -8.72 13.77 -2.18
C PRO A 354 -7.52 13.02 -1.61
N PHE A 355 -6.28 13.46 -1.88
CA PHE A 355 -5.06 12.70 -1.60
C PHE A 355 -4.20 13.26 -0.47
N ALA A 356 -4.39 14.51 -0.05
CA ALA A 356 -3.54 15.12 0.96
C ALA A 356 -4.31 16.03 1.91
N ASP A 357 -3.87 16.03 3.16
CA ASP A 357 -4.21 17.02 4.18
C ASP A 357 -2.91 17.67 4.68
N ALA A 358 -2.96 18.97 4.95
CA ALA A 358 -1.83 19.66 5.56
C ALA A 358 -1.60 19.13 6.98
N HIS A 359 -0.34 19.07 7.41
CA HIS A 359 0.01 18.71 8.78
C HIS A 359 -0.68 19.69 9.77
N PRO A 360 -1.18 19.25 10.94
CA PRO A 360 -1.88 20.15 11.88
C PRO A 360 -1.07 21.40 12.27
N LEU A 361 0.26 21.28 12.36
CA LEU A 361 1.17 22.40 12.64
C LEU A 361 1.37 23.38 11.47
N ASN A 362 0.84 23.11 10.28
CA ASN A 362 0.73 24.11 9.21
C ASN A 362 -0.32 25.18 9.53
N CYS A 363 -1.29 24.88 10.39
CA CYS A 363 -2.39 25.79 10.73
C CYS A 363 -2.08 26.56 12.02
N ARG A 364 -2.40 27.85 12.05
CA ARG A 364 -2.32 28.64 13.29
C ARG A 364 -3.57 28.37 14.14
N PRO A 365 -3.44 28.00 15.43
CA PRO A 365 -4.58 27.68 16.29
C PRO A 365 -5.54 28.85 16.53
N GLU A 366 -5.15 30.07 16.16
CA GLU A 366 -5.95 31.28 16.39
C GLU A 366 -6.94 31.58 15.24
N ASN A 367 -6.80 30.94 14.07
CA ASN A 367 -7.66 31.19 12.91
C ASN A 367 -7.96 29.91 12.11
N ASP A 368 -9.10 29.28 12.39
CA ASP A 368 -9.62 28.11 11.63
C ASP A 368 -9.85 28.38 10.12
N TYR A 369 -9.78 29.64 9.66
CA TYR A 369 -9.95 30.02 8.26
C TYR A 369 -8.64 30.00 7.43
N GLU A 370 -7.49 29.74 8.05
CA GLU A 370 -6.17 29.84 7.38
C GLU A 370 -5.82 28.65 6.48
N THR A 371 -6.52 27.51 6.54
CA THR A 371 -6.25 26.37 5.62
C THR A 371 -6.38 26.76 4.16
N THR A 372 -7.30 27.68 3.86
CA THR A 372 -7.51 28.21 2.50
C THR A 372 -6.32 29.01 1.98
N LEU A 373 -5.49 29.59 2.86
CA LEU A 373 -4.28 30.33 2.50
C LEU A 373 -3.15 29.42 2.01
N LEU A 374 -3.22 28.12 2.35
CA LEU A 374 -2.28 27.11 1.88
C LEU A 374 -2.59 26.66 0.44
N ASN A 375 -3.77 26.95 -0.10
CA ASN A 375 -4.15 26.52 -1.45
C ASN A 375 -3.21 27.11 -2.50
N GLY A 376 -2.68 26.24 -3.37
CA GLY A 376 -1.72 26.59 -4.42
C GLY A 376 -0.28 26.74 -3.94
N ARG A 377 0.00 26.64 -2.63
CA ARG A 377 1.36 26.64 -2.09
C ARG A 377 2.05 25.31 -2.34
N ARG A 378 3.39 25.32 -2.39
CA ARG A 378 4.18 24.11 -2.66
C ARG A 378 4.12 23.16 -1.47
N ILE A 379 4.06 21.87 -1.76
CA ILE A 379 4.27 20.83 -0.76
C ILE A 379 5.78 20.62 -0.63
N LEU A 380 6.30 20.81 0.59
CA LEU A 380 7.71 20.67 0.90
C LEU A 380 8.09 19.22 1.22
N LEU A 381 7.19 18.49 1.88
CA LEU A 381 7.44 17.13 2.35
C LEU A 381 6.14 16.33 2.47
N VAL A 382 6.11 15.12 1.94
CA VAL A 382 5.10 14.10 2.24
C VAL A 382 5.59 13.26 3.42
N MET A 383 4.99 13.49 4.60
CA MET A 383 5.37 12.78 5.83
C MET A 383 4.75 11.39 5.89
N HIS A 384 3.44 11.32 5.68
CA HIS A 384 2.70 10.07 5.65
C HIS A 384 2.12 9.85 4.24
N PRO A 385 2.16 8.62 3.72
CA PRO A 385 1.58 8.35 2.42
C PRO A 385 0.05 8.37 2.47
N SER A 386 -0.57 8.67 1.34
CA SER A 386 -1.98 8.39 1.13
C SER A 386 -2.19 6.90 0.88
N VAL A 387 -3.23 6.35 1.49
CA VAL A 387 -3.64 4.96 1.38
C VAL A 387 -5.06 4.92 0.85
N ASP A 388 -5.24 4.39 -0.35
CA ASP A 388 -6.56 4.04 -0.85
C ASP A 388 -6.75 2.53 -0.87
N ILE A 389 -8.01 2.12 -0.80
CA ILE A 389 -8.41 0.73 -1.01
C ILE A 389 -9.47 0.67 -2.08
N ARG A 390 -9.25 -0.21 -3.06
CA ARG A 390 -10.28 -0.57 -4.02
C ARG A 390 -11.05 -1.77 -3.49
N MET A 391 -12.27 -1.51 -3.04
CA MET A 391 -13.15 -2.56 -2.54
C MET A 391 -13.99 -3.16 -3.68
N PRO A 392 -14.15 -4.49 -3.75
CA PRO A 392 -14.97 -5.18 -4.74
C PRO A 392 -16.46 -5.10 -4.39
N LYS A 393 -17.05 -3.90 -4.28
CA LYS A 393 -18.51 -3.76 -4.09
C LYS A 393 -19.23 -3.78 -5.45
N LYS A 394 -20.34 -4.53 -5.52
CA LYS A 394 -21.16 -4.72 -6.73
C LYS A 394 -21.85 -3.43 -7.23
N SER A 395 -22.08 -2.46 -6.35
CA SER A 395 -22.92 -1.29 -6.67
C SER A 395 -22.12 -0.05 -7.10
N TYR A 396 -20.86 0.10 -6.68
CA TYR A 396 -19.98 1.17 -7.13
C TYR A 396 -18.52 0.71 -7.08
N PRO A 397 -17.84 0.51 -8.22
CA PRO A 397 -16.39 0.32 -8.26
C PRO A 397 -15.71 1.65 -7.92
N GLY A 398 -15.55 1.92 -6.62
CA GLY A 398 -14.89 3.11 -6.10
C GLY A 398 -13.57 2.78 -5.42
N CYS A 399 -12.59 3.65 -5.60
CA CYS A 399 -11.43 3.71 -4.71
C CYS A 399 -11.90 4.49 -3.47
N THR A 400 -11.79 3.91 -2.28
CA THR A 400 -12.04 4.63 -1.03
C THR A 400 -10.69 5.04 -0.45
N THR A 401 -10.48 6.34 -0.31
CA THR A 401 -9.34 6.85 0.46
C THR A 401 -9.56 6.50 1.91
N VAL A 402 -8.66 5.67 2.43
CA VAL A 402 -8.62 5.30 3.85
C VAL A 402 -7.89 6.41 4.58
N GLU A 403 -6.72 6.78 4.10
CA GLU A 403 -5.89 7.80 4.72
C GLU A 403 -5.40 8.76 3.64
N LYS A 404 -5.56 10.05 3.87
CA LYS A 404 -4.92 11.07 3.03
C LYS A 404 -3.45 11.19 3.44
N ALA A 405 -2.61 11.59 2.51
CA ALA A 405 -1.23 11.90 2.81
C ALA A 405 -1.17 13.09 3.76
N GLN A 406 -0.34 13.01 4.79
CA GLN A 406 -0.05 14.16 5.64
C GLN A 406 1.17 14.88 5.07
N VAL A 407 1.01 16.18 4.77
CA VAL A 407 2.03 16.95 4.05
C VAL A 407 2.43 18.23 4.78
N VAL A 408 3.71 18.60 4.68
CA VAL A 408 4.21 19.92 5.09
C VAL A 408 4.10 20.87 3.92
N VAL A 409 3.33 21.94 4.09
CA VAL A 409 3.11 22.97 3.08
C VAL A 409 3.97 24.20 3.36
N GLU A 410 4.41 24.89 2.31
CA GLU A 410 5.12 26.17 2.38
C GLU A 410 4.33 27.24 3.14
N ASP A 411 4.99 27.94 4.08
CA ASP A 411 4.40 29.02 4.87
C ASP A 411 4.06 30.22 3.96
N PRO A 412 2.80 30.71 3.95
CA PRO A 412 2.43 31.85 3.13
C PRO A 412 3.23 33.12 3.46
N ASP A 413 3.74 33.24 4.69
CA ASP A 413 4.48 34.40 5.18
C ASP A 413 6.01 34.24 5.08
N ALA A 414 6.50 33.15 4.48
CA ALA A 414 7.95 32.85 4.38
C ALA A 414 8.76 33.97 3.70
N GLU A 415 8.12 34.74 2.79
CA GLU A 415 8.75 35.84 2.06
C GLU A 415 8.67 37.20 2.79
N SER A 416 7.94 37.29 3.90
CA SER A 416 7.82 38.55 4.65
C SER A 416 9.03 38.76 5.56
N GLU A 417 10.02 39.56 5.10
CA GLU A 417 11.23 39.90 5.86
C GLU A 417 10.97 40.56 7.24
N ASN A 418 9.72 40.94 7.52
CA ASN A 418 9.30 41.63 8.74
C ASN A 418 8.53 40.76 9.76
N ASN A 419 8.49 39.42 9.63
CA ASN A 419 7.71 38.61 10.57
C ASN A 419 8.37 38.56 11.97
N PRO A 420 7.82 39.28 12.98
CA PRO A 420 8.40 39.33 14.34
C PRO A 420 8.20 38.01 15.10
N GLN A 421 7.35 37.10 14.60
CA GLN A 421 6.99 35.86 15.27
C GLN A 421 8.05 34.75 15.14
N ARG A 422 9.14 34.95 14.40
CA ARG A 422 10.29 34.01 14.46
C ARG A 422 11.07 34.07 15.78
N SER A 423 10.72 34.97 16.71
CA SER A 423 11.37 35.08 18.02
C SER A 423 10.65 34.36 19.17
N TYR A 424 9.71 33.43 18.90
CA TYR A 424 9.06 32.68 19.98
C TYR A 424 10.07 31.84 20.77
N THR A 425 10.11 32.08 22.06
CA THR A 425 10.94 31.38 23.06
C THR A 425 10.38 29.98 23.35
N GLU A 426 11.28 29.00 23.52
CA GLU A 426 11.09 27.54 23.65
C GLU A 426 9.99 27.02 24.62
N GLU A 427 9.32 27.86 25.40
CA GLU A 427 8.45 27.41 26.51
C GLU A 427 7.04 26.94 26.08
N ALA A 428 6.62 27.12 24.83
CA ALA A 428 5.23 26.87 24.41
C ALA A 428 4.96 25.50 23.74
N LEU A 429 5.98 24.69 23.42
CA LEU A 429 5.83 23.49 22.58
C LEU A 429 5.78 22.14 23.34
N PHE A 430 5.65 22.16 24.67
CA PHE A 430 5.57 20.94 25.50
C PHE A 430 4.14 20.55 25.95
N PHE A 431 3.12 20.81 25.14
CA PHE A 431 1.74 20.35 25.40
C PHE A 431 1.23 19.37 24.36
#